data_AF-A0A2V9U3F5-F1
#
_entry.id   AF-A0A2V9U3F5-F1
#
_cell.length_a   1.000
_cell.length_b   1.000
_cell.length_c   1.000
_cell.angle_alpha   90.00
_cell.angle_beta   90.00
_cell.angle_gamma   90.00
#
_symmetry.space_group_name_H-M   'P 1'
#
loop_
_entity.id
_entity.type
_entity.pdbx_description
1 polymer ?
#
loop_
_entity_poly.entity_id
_entity_poly.type
_entity_poly.pdbx_seq_one_letter_code
_entity_poly.pdbx_strand_id
1 'polypeptide(L)'
;MAEKKQDAGFTVTDRRLFTTDGELRSDLPEEKPSQESTASATAVATPKSDSPTANEEKAPPPPTAAEQKANAEAYQKSSKDLDARVELSGHSAKELEITFERFMASLYMSAMMQMGMMHEEGGQPRIDLIGARQTIDTLGLLQTKTKGNLTSTEENFLQNCLYELRMAYVEVTSALARPPQAAAPTATNKAR
;
A
#
# COMPACT_ATOMS: atom_id res chain seq x y z
N MET A 1 58.41 28.65 -22.48
CA MET A 1 57.29 29.10 -21.61
C MET A 1 56.06 29.09 -22.49
N ALA A 2 55.05 28.26 -22.20
CA ALA A 2 54.02 28.48 -21.19
C ALA A 2 53.04 29.61 -21.62
N GLU A 3 51.71 29.45 -21.60
CA GLU A 3 50.94 28.30 -21.14
C GLU A 3 49.56 28.17 -21.83
N LYS A 4 48.78 27.18 -21.42
CA LYS A 4 47.51 26.76 -22.02
C LYS A 4 46.34 27.56 -21.44
N LYS A 5 45.38 27.98 -22.26
CA LYS A 5 44.00 28.17 -21.78
C LYS A 5 42.99 27.59 -22.76
N GLN A 6 42.19 26.65 -22.26
CA GLN A 6 40.98 26.15 -22.91
C GLN A 6 39.80 26.77 -22.18
N ASP A 7 38.77 27.20 -22.88
CA ASP A 7 37.46 27.49 -22.30
C ASP A 7 36.46 26.42 -22.78
N ALA A 8 35.52 26.07 -21.90
CA ALA A 8 34.97 24.70 -21.87
C ALA A 8 33.73 24.48 -22.74
N GLY A 9 33.75 23.44 -23.57
CA GLY A 9 32.57 22.89 -24.23
C GLY A 9 31.76 22.03 -23.25
N PHE A 10 30.48 22.37 -23.05
CA PHE A 10 29.56 21.65 -22.17
C PHE A 10 28.94 20.44 -22.89
N THR A 11 29.35 19.23 -22.51
CA THR A 11 28.84 17.96 -23.07
C THR A 11 27.71 17.37 -22.22
N VAL A 12 26.49 17.40 -22.74
CA VAL A 12 25.33 16.72 -22.14
C VAL A 12 25.31 15.26 -22.59
N THR A 13 25.86 14.36 -21.77
CA THR A 13 25.82 12.92 -22.04
C THR A 13 24.44 12.35 -21.70
N ASP A 14 23.54 12.28 -22.68
CA ASP A 14 22.22 11.69 -22.50
C ASP A 14 22.32 10.19 -22.19
N ARG A 15 21.72 9.77 -21.07
CA ARG A 15 21.73 8.39 -20.55
C ARG A 15 20.38 7.67 -20.74
N ARG A 16 19.45 8.23 -21.53
CA ARG A 16 18.18 7.57 -21.80
C ARG A 16 18.38 6.30 -22.64
N LEU A 17 17.65 5.25 -22.26
CA LEU A 17 17.63 3.92 -22.90
C LEU A 17 17.03 3.96 -24.32
N PHE A 18 16.28 5.02 -24.63
CA PHE A 18 15.58 5.22 -25.90
C PHE A 18 16.23 6.34 -26.71
N THR A 19 16.11 6.26 -28.04
CA THR A 19 16.46 7.35 -28.97
C THR A 19 15.45 8.51 -28.86
N THR A 20 15.75 9.62 -29.52
CA THR A 20 14.84 10.78 -29.61
C THR A 20 13.57 10.50 -30.43
N ASP A 21 13.55 9.42 -31.22
CA ASP A 21 12.37 8.93 -31.95
C ASP A 21 11.53 7.92 -31.14
N GLY A 22 12.00 7.51 -29.95
CA GLY A 22 11.26 6.65 -29.02
C GLY A 22 11.61 5.16 -29.06
N GLU A 23 12.49 4.72 -29.95
CA GLU A 23 12.93 3.32 -30.02
C GLU A 23 14.06 3.00 -29.03
N LEU A 24 14.10 1.76 -28.52
CA LEU A 24 15.11 1.31 -27.56
C LEU A 24 16.49 1.12 -28.26
N ARG A 25 17.57 1.66 -27.70
CA ARG A 25 18.92 1.50 -28.26
C ARG A 25 19.43 0.06 -28.07
N SER A 26 19.85 -0.58 -29.17
CA SER A 26 20.21 -2.00 -29.22
C SER A 26 21.71 -2.31 -29.15
N ASP A 27 22.59 -1.31 -29.21
CA ASP A 27 24.05 -1.53 -29.26
C ASP A 27 24.70 -1.53 -27.86
N LEU A 28 24.88 -2.74 -27.31
CA LEU A 28 25.90 -3.04 -26.31
C LEU A 28 26.58 -4.37 -26.68
N PRO A 29 27.88 -4.38 -27.06
CA PRO A 29 28.58 -5.61 -27.38
C PRO A 29 28.89 -6.41 -26.11
N GLU A 30 28.61 -7.73 -26.14
CA GLU A 30 29.13 -8.66 -25.14
C GLU A 30 30.62 -8.93 -25.39
N GLU A 31 31.45 -8.91 -24.35
CA GLU A 31 32.78 -9.51 -24.38
C GLU A 31 32.97 -10.48 -23.21
N LYS A 32 33.57 -11.64 -23.52
CA LYS A 32 33.95 -12.70 -22.57
C LYS A 32 35.48 -12.77 -22.46
N PRO A 33 36.02 -13.38 -21.38
CA PRO A 33 37.30 -12.93 -20.82
C PRO A 33 38.54 -13.51 -21.50
N SER A 34 39.60 -12.72 -21.51
CA SER A 34 40.98 -13.19 -21.70
C SER A 34 41.58 -13.63 -20.36
N GLN A 35 42.12 -14.85 -20.32
CA GLN A 35 42.90 -15.39 -19.20
C GLN A 35 44.41 -15.36 -19.53
N GLU A 36 45.19 -15.93 -18.59
CA GLU A 36 46.61 -16.26 -18.67
C GLU A 36 47.60 -15.10 -18.36
N SER A 37 48.75 -15.35 -17.72
CA SER A 37 49.36 -16.65 -17.37
C SER A 37 49.99 -16.72 -15.98
N THR A 38 49.68 -17.80 -15.26
CA THR A 38 50.64 -18.58 -14.45
C THR A 38 50.29 -20.08 -14.51
N ALA A 39 50.59 -20.72 -15.64
CA ALA A 39 50.56 -22.18 -15.80
C ALA A 39 51.74 -22.85 -15.03
N SER A 40 51.79 -24.16 -14.72
CA SER A 40 50.88 -25.33 -14.92
C SER A 40 51.32 -26.48 -13.96
N ALA A 41 50.64 -27.62 -13.76
CA ALA A 41 49.34 -28.10 -14.26
C ALA A 41 48.47 -28.66 -13.07
N THR A 42 48.01 -29.91 -12.90
CA THR A 42 48.20 -31.21 -13.60
C THR A 42 47.00 -32.16 -13.40
N ALA A 43 46.10 -32.26 -14.40
CA ALA A 43 45.01 -33.26 -14.52
C ALA A 43 43.88 -33.20 -13.44
N VAL A 44 42.64 -33.69 -13.64
CA VAL A 44 42.08 -34.75 -14.52
C VAL A 44 40.79 -34.27 -15.23
N ALA A 45 40.32 -35.02 -16.24
CA ALA A 45 39.29 -34.62 -17.22
C ALA A 45 37.81 -34.71 -16.77
N THR A 46 36.94 -34.07 -17.56
CA THR A 46 35.47 -34.01 -17.42
C THR A 46 34.73 -35.07 -18.27
N PRO A 47 33.40 -35.17 -18.09
CA PRO A 47 32.54 -34.92 -19.25
C PRO A 47 31.40 -33.89 -19.02
N LYS A 48 30.78 -33.52 -20.14
CA LYS A 48 29.65 -32.58 -20.38
C LYS A 48 28.29 -33.23 -20.05
N SER A 49 27.12 -32.56 -20.02
CA SER A 49 26.66 -31.15 -19.89
C SER A 49 25.14 -31.16 -20.13
N ASP A 50 24.31 -30.39 -19.40
CA ASP A 50 23.03 -29.89 -19.94
C ASP A 50 22.40 -28.75 -19.11
N SER A 51 21.73 -27.82 -19.80
CA SER A 51 20.78 -26.75 -19.39
C SER A 51 21.00 -25.90 -18.10
N PRO A 52 20.90 -24.55 -18.19
CA PRO A 52 20.83 -23.68 -17.02
C PRO A 52 19.40 -23.56 -16.47
N THR A 53 19.20 -23.86 -15.18
CA THR A 53 17.94 -23.60 -14.47
C THR A 53 17.76 -22.10 -14.19
N ALA A 54 16.52 -21.62 -14.24
CA ALA A 54 16.19 -20.24 -13.91
C ALA A 54 16.55 -19.87 -12.45
N ASN A 55 16.92 -18.60 -12.25
CA ASN A 55 17.33 -18.08 -10.96
C ASN A 55 16.09 -17.76 -10.09
N GLU A 56 15.47 -18.77 -9.49
CA GLU A 56 14.41 -18.57 -8.51
C GLU A 56 14.98 -17.87 -7.26
N GLU A 57 14.68 -16.58 -7.10
CA GLU A 57 15.06 -15.79 -5.93
C GLU A 57 14.23 -16.24 -4.71
N LYS A 58 14.73 -17.32 -4.08
CA LYS A 58 14.04 -18.06 -3.04
C LYS A 58 13.84 -17.20 -1.79
N ALA A 59 12.60 -16.79 -1.57
CA ALA A 59 12.17 -16.09 -0.36
C ALA A 59 12.65 -16.81 0.92
N PRO A 60 12.97 -16.06 2.00
CA PRO A 60 13.42 -16.67 3.25
C PRO A 60 12.37 -17.67 3.78
N PRO A 61 12.80 -18.78 4.41
CA PRO A 61 11.87 -19.77 4.92
C PRO A 61 10.95 -19.14 5.99
N PRO A 62 9.67 -19.54 6.06
CA PRO A 62 8.78 -19.06 7.12
C PRO A 62 9.32 -19.48 8.50
N PRO A 63 9.09 -18.69 9.56
CA PRO A 63 9.54 -19.02 10.91
C PRO A 63 9.06 -20.41 11.34
N THR A 64 9.91 -21.17 12.03
CA THR A 64 9.57 -22.52 12.48
C THR A 64 8.44 -22.51 13.51
N ALA A 65 7.73 -23.62 13.67
CA ALA A 65 6.65 -23.74 14.66
C ALA A 65 7.13 -23.46 16.11
N ALA A 66 8.41 -23.70 16.42
CA ALA A 66 9.02 -23.38 17.71
C ALA A 66 9.19 -21.86 17.90
N GLU A 67 9.68 -21.15 16.87
CA GLU A 67 9.84 -19.69 16.89
C GLU A 67 8.49 -18.97 16.90
N GLN A 68 7.53 -19.45 16.10
CA GLN A 68 6.15 -18.94 16.10
C GLN A 68 5.51 -19.08 17.49
N LYS A 69 5.67 -20.24 18.14
CA LYS A 69 5.17 -20.47 19.50
C LYS A 69 5.83 -19.53 20.51
N ALA A 70 7.16 -19.43 20.51
CA ALA A 70 7.89 -18.56 21.43
C ALA A 70 7.53 -17.07 21.25
N ASN A 71 7.31 -16.63 20.01
CA ASN A 71 6.85 -15.28 19.71
C ASN A 71 5.42 -15.02 20.20
N ALA A 72 4.50 -15.97 19.98
CA ALA A 72 3.12 -15.87 20.47
C ALA A 72 3.04 -15.87 22.01
N GLU A 73 3.83 -16.70 22.69
CA GLU A 73 3.93 -16.70 24.16
C GLU A 73 4.52 -15.39 24.70
N ALA A 74 5.52 -14.82 24.04
CA ALA A 74 6.08 -13.51 24.39
C ALA A 74 5.03 -12.38 24.21
N TYR A 75 4.32 -12.36 23.08
CA TYR A 75 3.25 -11.38 22.82
C TYR A 75 2.13 -11.47 23.86
N GLN A 76 1.63 -12.68 24.15
CA GLN A 76 0.59 -12.89 25.18
C GLN A 76 1.04 -12.52 26.59
N LYS A 77 2.35 -12.58 26.90
CA LYS A 77 2.89 -12.11 28.17
C LYS A 77 2.91 -10.58 28.23
N SER A 78 3.33 -9.93 27.14
CA SER A 78 3.37 -8.47 27.04
C SER A 78 1.97 -7.84 26.99
N SER A 79 0.97 -8.48 26.35
CA SER A 79 -0.40 -7.97 26.37
C SER A 79 -0.96 -7.96 27.79
N LYS A 80 -0.86 -9.08 28.52
CA LYS A 80 -1.38 -9.20 29.90
C LYS A 80 -0.73 -8.23 30.90
N ASP A 81 0.55 -7.89 30.69
CA ASP A 81 1.27 -6.86 31.45
C ASP A 81 0.76 -5.44 31.13
N LEU A 82 0.34 -5.18 29.88
CA LEU A 82 -0.34 -3.94 29.49
C LEU A 82 -1.77 -3.90 30.06
N ASP A 83 -2.55 -4.98 29.91
CA ASP A 83 -3.93 -5.10 30.40
C ASP A 83 -4.00 -4.83 31.91
N ALA A 84 -3.10 -5.44 32.70
CA ALA A 84 -3.01 -5.21 34.14
C ALA A 84 -2.64 -3.76 34.51
N ARG A 85 -1.91 -3.03 33.66
CA ARG A 85 -1.61 -1.60 33.87
C ARG A 85 -2.79 -0.71 33.49
N VAL A 86 -3.57 -1.10 32.48
CA VAL A 86 -4.82 -0.43 32.11
C VAL A 86 -5.82 -0.54 33.26
N GLU A 87 -6.01 -1.73 33.82
CA GLU A 87 -6.84 -1.94 35.02
C GLU A 87 -6.35 -1.15 36.23
N LEU A 88 -5.04 -1.13 36.49
CA LEU A 88 -4.44 -0.31 37.56
C LEU A 88 -4.63 1.21 37.33
N SER A 89 -4.83 1.65 36.08
CA SER A 89 -5.12 3.04 35.73
C SER A 89 -6.61 3.42 35.89
N GLY A 90 -7.48 2.48 36.26
CA GLY A 90 -8.92 2.69 36.42
C GLY A 90 -9.75 2.56 35.13
N HIS A 91 -9.15 2.11 34.02
CA HIS A 91 -9.85 1.78 32.77
C HIS A 91 -10.03 0.26 32.66
N SER A 92 -11.06 -0.23 31.97
CA SER A 92 -11.19 -1.68 31.79
C SER A 92 -10.37 -2.16 30.59
N ALA A 93 -9.50 -3.15 30.78
CA ALA A 93 -8.85 -3.83 29.66
C ALA A 93 -9.89 -4.39 28.65
N LYS A 94 -11.08 -4.74 29.14
CA LYS A 94 -12.20 -5.22 28.31
C LYS A 94 -12.78 -4.16 27.36
N GLU A 95 -12.62 -2.87 27.63
CA GLU A 95 -12.99 -1.78 26.71
C GLU A 95 -11.98 -1.65 25.55
N LEU A 96 -10.79 -2.24 25.70
CA LEU A 96 -9.74 -2.27 24.69
C LEU A 96 -9.75 -3.54 23.84
N GLU A 97 -10.47 -4.60 24.26
CA GLU A 97 -10.66 -5.83 23.47
C GLU A 97 -11.17 -5.50 22.04
N ILE A 98 -10.70 -6.27 21.06
CA ILE A 98 -11.09 -6.11 19.65
C ILE A 98 -12.13 -7.17 19.27
N THR A 99 -13.41 -6.80 19.32
CA THR A 99 -14.50 -7.61 18.77
C THR A 99 -14.61 -7.39 17.26
N PHE A 100 -15.27 -8.32 16.55
CA PHE A 100 -15.53 -8.18 15.11
C PHE A 100 -16.35 -6.92 14.81
N GLU A 101 -17.37 -6.66 15.62
CA GLU A 101 -18.18 -5.43 15.57
C GLU A 101 -17.31 -4.17 15.76
N ARG A 102 -16.42 -4.15 16.76
CA ARG A 102 -15.53 -3.00 17.02
C ARG A 102 -14.51 -2.78 15.90
N PHE A 103 -14.01 -3.84 15.29
CA PHE A 103 -13.13 -3.79 14.12
C PHE A 103 -13.85 -3.26 12.87
N MET A 104 -15.10 -3.67 12.64
CA MET A 104 -15.90 -3.11 11.54
C MET A 104 -16.31 -1.67 11.80
N ALA A 105 -16.63 -1.30 13.05
CA ALA A 105 -16.99 0.06 13.42
C ALA A 105 -15.82 1.03 13.20
N SER A 106 -14.57 0.61 13.44
CA SER A 106 -13.40 1.44 13.10
C SER A 106 -13.21 1.58 11.59
N LEU A 107 -13.36 0.50 10.81
CA LEU A 107 -13.35 0.58 9.33
C LEU A 107 -14.47 1.49 8.79
N TYR A 108 -15.69 1.40 9.34
CA TYR A 108 -16.81 2.28 8.99
C TYR A 108 -16.48 3.75 9.28
N MET A 109 -15.93 4.03 10.46
CA MET A 109 -15.52 5.39 10.84
C MET A 109 -14.39 5.93 9.95
N SER A 110 -13.41 5.09 9.60
CA SER A 110 -12.36 5.43 8.64
C SER A 110 -12.94 5.78 7.26
N ALA A 111 -13.87 4.99 6.73
CA ALA A 111 -14.50 5.28 5.44
C ALA A 111 -15.32 6.59 5.48
N MET A 112 -16.07 6.85 6.55
CA MET A 112 -16.81 8.11 6.72
C MET A 112 -15.87 9.33 6.81
N MET A 113 -14.74 9.21 7.52
CA MET A 113 -13.72 10.25 7.58
C MET A 113 -13.03 10.47 6.22
N GLN A 114 -12.69 9.39 5.51
CA GLN A 114 -12.13 9.44 4.16
C GLN A 114 -13.10 10.06 3.14
N MET A 115 -14.42 9.93 3.31
CA MET A 115 -15.41 10.60 2.45
C MET A 115 -15.64 12.09 2.79
N GLY A 116 -14.98 12.64 3.82
CA GLY A 116 -15.25 14.00 4.30
C GLY A 116 -16.62 14.15 4.97
N MET A 117 -17.16 13.06 5.53
CA MET A 117 -18.43 13.03 6.28
C MET A 117 -18.23 13.10 7.80
N MET A 118 -16.98 12.96 8.27
CA MET A 118 -16.60 12.94 9.69
C MET A 118 -15.20 13.52 9.85
N HIS A 119 -14.96 14.35 10.87
CA HIS A 119 -13.70 15.09 11.04
C HIS A 119 -13.29 15.17 12.51
N GLU A 120 -11.99 15.26 12.78
CA GLU A 120 -11.48 15.57 14.12
C GLU A 120 -11.80 17.03 14.49
N GLU A 121 -12.02 17.31 15.78
CA GLU A 121 -12.38 18.66 16.23
C GLU A 121 -11.24 19.66 15.97
N GLY A 122 -11.54 20.71 15.19
CA GLY A 122 -10.55 21.68 14.70
C GLY A 122 -9.77 21.23 13.46
N GLY A 123 -9.98 19.99 12.98
CA GLY A 123 -9.43 19.50 11.72
C GLY A 123 -10.12 20.11 10.49
N GLN A 124 -9.36 20.29 9.41
CA GLN A 124 -9.93 20.62 8.10
C GLN A 124 -10.48 19.36 7.43
N PRO A 125 -11.66 19.41 6.76
CA PRO A 125 -12.20 18.28 6.03
C PRO A 125 -11.26 17.85 4.90
N ARG A 126 -10.98 16.54 4.81
CA ARG A 126 -10.13 15.94 3.78
C ARG A 126 -10.87 14.79 3.12
N ILE A 127 -11.02 14.88 1.80
CA ILE A 127 -11.70 13.84 1.00
C ILE A 127 -10.63 12.99 0.30
N ASP A 128 -10.60 11.71 0.65
CA ASP A 128 -9.85 10.64 0.00
C ASP A 128 -10.81 9.53 -0.45
N LEU A 129 -11.35 9.69 -1.66
CA LEU A 129 -12.24 8.70 -2.26
C LEU A 129 -11.54 7.38 -2.61
N ILE A 130 -10.21 7.38 -2.79
CA ILE A 130 -9.46 6.16 -3.12
C ILE A 130 -9.35 5.30 -1.85
N GLY A 131 -8.96 5.91 -0.73
CA GLY A 131 -8.98 5.27 0.58
C GLY A 131 -10.38 4.83 1.01
N ALA A 132 -11.39 5.71 0.89
CA ALA A 132 -12.79 5.36 1.21
C ALA A 132 -13.25 4.12 0.43
N ARG A 133 -12.99 4.07 -0.87
CA ARG A 133 -13.30 2.90 -1.70
C ARG A 133 -12.54 1.66 -1.23
N GLN A 134 -11.24 1.75 -0.95
CA GLN A 134 -10.44 0.62 -0.49
C GLN A 134 -10.99 0.05 0.84
N THR A 135 -11.45 0.90 1.75
CA THR A 135 -12.08 0.50 3.01
C THR A 135 -13.43 -0.21 2.78
N ILE A 136 -14.25 0.27 1.84
CA ILE A 136 -15.52 -0.39 1.43
C ILE A 136 -15.27 -1.75 0.75
N ASP A 137 -14.30 -1.82 -0.16
CA ASP A 137 -13.91 -3.06 -0.84
C ASP A 137 -13.32 -4.07 0.17
N THR A 138 -12.65 -3.60 1.23
CA THR A 138 -12.14 -4.43 2.35
C THR A 138 -13.27 -5.02 3.18
N LEU A 139 -14.30 -4.23 3.53
CA LEU A 139 -15.51 -4.75 4.21
C LEU A 139 -16.25 -5.78 3.33
N GLY A 140 -16.29 -5.59 2.01
CA GLY A 140 -16.85 -6.56 1.07
C GLY A 140 -16.06 -7.87 0.97
N LEU A 141 -14.73 -7.78 1.02
CA LEU A 141 -13.86 -8.95 1.12
C LEU A 141 -14.08 -9.71 2.44
N LEU A 142 -14.20 -8.99 3.57
CA LEU A 142 -14.51 -9.58 4.88
C LEU A 142 -15.86 -10.32 4.85
N GLN A 143 -16.92 -9.70 4.32
CA GLN A 143 -18.23 -10.34 4.15
C GLN A 143 -18.14 -11.64 3.34
N THR A 144 -17.31 -11.66 2.31
CA THR A 144 -17.10 -12.83 1.46
C THR A 144 -16.28 -13.93 2.14
N LYS A 145 -15.29 -13.57 2.97
CA LYS A 145 -14.36 -14.50 3.63
C LYS A 145 -14.85 -15.03 4.98
N THR A 146 -15.73 -14.31 5.67
CA THR A 146 -16.28 -14.69 6.98
C THR A 146 -17.62 -15.41 6.89
N LYS A 147 -18.26 -15.47 5.70
CA LYS A 147 -19.57 -16.10 5.47
C LYS A 147 -19.67 -17.49 6.12
N GLY A 148 -20.70 -17.68 6.94
CA GLY A 148 -20.93 -18.92 7.71
C GLY A 148 -20.21 -19.01 9.05
N ASN A 149 -19.34 -18.05 9.38
CA ASN A 149 -18.64 -17.95 10.68
C ASN A 149 -19.13 -16.75 11.52
N LEU A 150 -20.06 -15.94 11.00
CA LEU A 150 -20.64 -14.80 11.69
C LEU A 150 -21.90 -15.21 12.47
N THR A 151 -22.14 -14.58 13.61
CA THR A 151 -23.47 -14.55 14.24
C THR A 151 -24.43 -13.68 13.43
N SER A 152 -25.74 -13.86 13.64
CA SER A 152 -26.77 -13.06 12.97
C SER A 152 -26.61 -11.55 13.23
N THR A 153 -26.14 -11.14 14.41
CA THR A 153 -25.89 -9.73 14.75
C THR A 153 -24.77 -9.16 13.89
N GLU A 154 -23.62 -9.85 13.85
CA GLU A 154 -22.44 -9.46 13.07
C GLU A 154 -22.72 -9.42 11.56
N GLU A 155 -23.48 -10.40 11.04
CA GLU A 155 -23.86 -10.42 9.62
C GLU A 155 -24.80 -9.25 9.26
N ASN A 156 -25.82 -8.96 10.07
CA ASN A 156 -26.70 -7.81 9.85
C ASN A 156 -25.94 -6.48 9.95
N PHE A 157 -25.06 -6.34 10.95
CA PHE A 157 -24.23 -5.15 11.12
C PHE A 157 -23.32 -4.93 9.89
N LEU A 158 -22.73 -6.00 9.34
CA LEU A 158 -21.87 -5.92 8.15
C LEU A 158 -22.64 -5.60 6.87
N GLN A 159 -23.85 -6.14 6.73
CA GLN A 159 -24.75 -5.77 5.63
C GLN A 159 -25.14 -4.29 5.70
N ASN A 160 -25.47 -3.77 6.88
CA ASN A 160 -25.84 -2.37 7.08
C ASN A 160 -24.67 -1.41 6.80
N CYS A 161 -23.50 -1.62 7.41
CA CYS A 161 -22.31 -0.80 7.15
C CYS A 161 -21.93 -0.78 5.66
N LEU A 162 -22.03 -1.94 4.97
CA LEU A 162 -21.75 -2.02 3.53
C LEU A 162 -22.83 -1.33 2.67
N TYR A 163 -24.08 -1.30 3.09
CA TYR A 163 -25.14 -0.58 2.40
C TYR A 163 -24.94 0.94 2.53
N GLU A 164 -24.81 1.44 3.77
CA GLU A 164 -24.70 2.86 4.09
C GLU A 164 -23.47 3.50 3.43
N LEU A 165 -22.29 2.89 3.57
CA LEU A 165 -21.06 3.42 2.98
C LEU A 165 -21.10 3.43 1.45
N ARG A 166 -21.73 2.43 0.81
CA ARG A 166 -21.87 2.40 -0.66
C ARG A 166 -22.82 3.49 -1.17
N MET A 167 -23.89 3.77 -0.46
CA MET A 167 -24.79 4.89 -0.78
C MET A 167 -24.09 6.23 -0.59
N ALA A 168 -23.47 6.47 0.58
CA ALA A 168 -22.70 7.69 0.84
C ALA A 168 -21.58 7.92 -0.19
N TYR A 169 -20.87 6.87 -0.61
CA TYR A 169 -19.84 6.97 -1.64
C TYR A 169 -20.39 7.38 -3.01
N VAL A 170 -21.56 6.85 -3.41
CA VAL A 170 -22.25 7.26 -4.64
C VAL A 170 -22.76 8.69 -4.55
N GLU A 171 -23.27 9.12 -3.40
CA GLU A 171 -23.73 10.50 -3.18
C GLU A 171 -22.57 11.51 -3.26
N VAL A 172 -21.46 11.27 -2.54
CA VAL A 172 -20.29 12.15 -2.53
C VAL A 172 -19.64 12.21 -3.91
N THR A 173 -19.45 11.08 -4.61
CA THR A 173 -18.93 11.08 -5.99
C THR A 173 -19.87 11.80 -6.96
N SER A 174 -21.18 11.63 -6.84
CA SER A 174 -22.18 12.31 -7.68
C SER A 174 -22.30 13.81 -7.39
N ALA A 175 -22.03 14.23 -6.15
CA ALA A 175 -21.97 15.65 -5.77
C ALA A 175 -20.72 16.32 -6.36
N LEU A 176 -19.56 15.68 -6.27
CA LEU A 176 -18.29 16.19 -6.81
C LEU A 176 -18.23 16.17 -8.35
N ALA A 177 -18.92 15.23 -8.99
CA ALA A 177 -19.03 15.16 -10.46
C ALA A 177 -20.05 16.17 -11.05
N ARG A 178 -20.86 16.83 -10.21
CA ARG A 178 -21.85 17.81 -10.68
C ARG A 178 -21.14 19.15 -10.95
N PRO A 179 -21.25 19.73 -12.17
CA PRO A 179 -20.69 21.05 -12.41
C PRO A 179 -21.36 22.10 -11.51
N PRO A 180 -20.63 23.13 -11.04
CA PRO A 180 -21.22 24.18 -10.22
C PRO A 180 -22.34 24.86 -11.01
N GLN A 181 -23.58 24.76 -10.50
CA GLN A 181 -24.75 25.39 -11.09
C GLN A 181 -24.49 26.90 -11.14
N ALA A 182 -24.33 27.46 -12.34
CA ALA A 182 -24.06 28.88 -12.51
C ALA A 182 -25.18 29.68 -11.82
N ALA A 183 -24.80 30.53 -10.86
CA ALA A 183 -25.74 31.38 -10.15
C ALA A 183 -26.50 32.23 -11.18
N ALA A 184 -27.82 32.10 -11.23
CA ALA A 184 -28.64 32.81 -12.20
C ALA A 184 -28.40 34.33 -12.05
N PRO A 185 -28.14 35.07 -13.15
CA PRO A 185 -27.83 36.48 -13.06
C PRO A 185 -28.99 37.22 -12.40
N THR A 186 -28.73 37.83 -11.26
CA THR A 186 -29.72 38.62 -10.51
C THR A 186 -30.25 39.73 -11.41
N ALA A 187 -31.51 39.61 -11.82
CA ALA A 187 -32.11 40.52 -12.78
C ALA A 187 -32.09 41.95 -12.23
N THR A 188 -31.30 42.83 -12.87
CA THR A 188 -31.14 44.22 -12.48
C THR A 188 -32.45 44.98 -12.66
N ASN A 189 -33.27 45.03 -11.61
CA ASN A 189 -34.57 45.68 -11.66
C ASN A 189 -34.42 47.21 -11.69
N LYS A 190 -34.35 47.77 -12.90
CA LYS A 190 -34.18 49.20 -13.15
C LYS A 190 -35.50 49.86 -13.55
N ALA A 191 -36.38 50.02 -12.57
CA ALA A 191 -37.60 50.83 -12.63
C ALA A 191 -37.94 51.31 -11.21
N ARG A 192 -38.42 52.54 -10.98
CA ARG A 192 -38.74 53.66 -11.89
C ARG A 192 -38.56 54.98 -11.14
#